data_AF-A0AAV4HY98-F1
#
_entry.id   AF-A0AAV4HY98-F1
#
_cell.length_a   1.000
_cell.length_b   1.000
_cell.length_c   1.000
_cell.angle_alpha   90.00
_cell.angle_beta   90.00
_cell.angle_gamma   90.00
#
_symmetry.space_group_name_H-M   'P 1'
#
loop_
_entity.id
_entity.type
_entity.pdbx_description
1 polymer ?
#
loop_
_entity_poly.entity_id
_entity_poly.type
_entity_poly.pdbx_seq_one_letter_code
_entity_poly.pdbx_strand_id
1 'polypeptide(L)'
;MGGTDRMDQNIANCRVNIRIKKSWWPSFVFCFNTSTHNAWCLYRKSAAARQRSLDYLGFLRNIRLHRIYSYTDDSQLYHRLCGLAVKTLAQRSGEAADTAITIVAAAAAAIVVVVVVEVVVVVVVVVVVVVVVVVVVVVVVIEEKKIHLTVIIDDDDDDDDDEQQQQQQDKQEPEDEEENNKNNNNIKNNNNNKNRYNNKIKKKKKKKKKKKKKKKKKKKKKKKKKKKKKKKKHNSNNIKNNNNINNNIKKNNNRNNNKTMMMMM
;
A
#
# COMPACT_ATOMS: atom_id res chain seq x y z
N MET A 1 -8.69 26.86 1.19
CA MET A 1 -7.84 25.71 1.58
C MET A 1 -8.60 24.38 1.83
N GLY A 2 -9.90 24.24 1.51
CA GLY A 2 -10.68 23.04 1.88
C GLY A 2 -10.78 21.91 0.85
N GLY A 3 -10.07 21.98 -0.28
CA GLY A 3 -10.18 21.00 -1.36
C GLY A 3 -9.70 19.60 -0.95
N THR A 4 -8.49 19.53 -0.37
CA THR A 4 -7.89 18.28 0.11
C THR A 4 -8.68 17.66 1.26
N ASP A 5 -9.16 18.48 2.20
CA ASP A 5 -9.95 17.99 3.34
C ASP A 5 -11.30 17.39 2.90
N ARG A 6 -11.97 18.03 1.92
CA ARG A 6 -13.20 17.48 1.32
C ARG A 6 -12.94 16.17 0.59
N MET A 7 -11.82 16.07 -0.13
CA MET A 7 -11.43 14.81 -0.79
C MET A 7 -11.18 13.70 0.23
N ASP A 8 -10.43 13.97 1.31
CA ASP A 8 -10.13 12.97 2.33
C ASP A 8 -11.41 12.53 3.07
N GLN A 9 -12.34 13.45 3.32
CA GLN A 9 -13.65 13.12 3.90
C GLN A 9 -14.50 12.21 2.98
N ASN A 10 -14.56 12.52 1.68
CA ASN A 10 -15.26 11.70 0.70
C ASN A 10 -14.65 10.30 0.58
N ILE A 11 -13.31 10.22 0.52
CA ILE A 11 -12.58 8.95 0.49
C ILE A 11 -12.84 8.18 1.80
N ALA A 12 -12.80 8.82 2.96
CA ALA A 12 -13.04 8.18 4.25
C ALA A 12 -14.45 7.56 4.34
N ASN A 13 -15.46 8.20 3.76
CA ASN A 13 -16.85 7.73 3.76
C ASN A 13 -17.07 6.52 2.83
N CYS A 14 -16.37 6.44 1.69
CA CYS A 14 -16.57 5.38 0.71
C CYS A 14 -15.49 4.28 0.72
N ARG A 15 -14.42 4.42 1.52
CA ARG A 15 -13.33 3.45 1.57
C ARG A 15 -13.77 2.12 2.19
N VAL A 16 -13.54 1.03 1.45
CA VAL A 16 -13.67 -0.34 1.99
C VAL A 16 -12.58 -0.59 3.04
N ASN A 17 -12.99 -0.91 4.27
CA ASN A 17 -12.08 -1.05 5.40
C ASN A 17 -11.43 -2.45 5.42
N ILE A 18 -10.55 -2.73 4.47
CA ILE A 18 -9.83 -4.00 4.39
C ILE A 18 -8.61 -3.96 5.33
N ARG A 19 -8.64 -4.81 6.36
CA ARG A 19 -7.59 -4.85 7.38
C ARG A 19 -6.45 -5.81 7.00
N ILE A 20 -5.43 -5.28 6.32
CA ILE A 20 -4.22 -6.05 5.99
C ILE A 20 -3.07 -5.71 6.96
N LYS A 21 -2.15 -6.66 7.21
CA LYS A 21 -0.98 -6.48 8.09
C LYS A 21 0.20 -5.76 7.42
N LYS A 22 0.18 -5.63 6.10
CA LYS A 22 1.27 -5.03 5.30
C LYS A 22 1.22 -3.50 5.46
N SER A 23 2.36 -2.88 5.78
CA SER A 23 2.44 -1.44 6.05
C SER A 23 2.27 -0.56 4.82
N TRP A 24 2.56 -1.07 3.63
CA TRP A 24 2.39 -0.37 2.36
C TRP A 24 0.93 -0.35 1.86
N TRP A 25 0.08 -1.26 2.38
CA TRP A 25 -1.31 -1.41 1.94
C TRP A 25 -2.14 -0.13 2.03
N PRO A 26 -2.07 0.68 3.12
CA PRO A 26 -2.82 1.94 3.18
C PRO A 26 -2.43 2.93 2.08
N SER A 27 -1.15 3.00 1.71
CA SER A 27 -0.69 3.89 0.62
C SER A 27 -1.21 3.42 -0.73
N PHE A 28 -1.15 2.12 -0.99
CA PHE A 28 -1.70 1.53 -2.22
C PHE A 28 -3.21 1.79 -2.35
N VAL A 29 -3.99 1.49 -1.31
CA VAL A 29 -5.44 1.73 -1.30
C VAL A 29 -5.76 3.22 -1.43
N PHE A 30 -4.94 4.10 -0.84
CA PHE A 30 -5.09 5.54 -1.00
C PHE A 30 -4.96 5.96 -2.45
N CYS A 31 -3.94 5.48 -3.19
CA CYS A 31 -3.79 5.79 -4.61
C CYS A 31 -5.04 5.39 -5.42
N PHE A 32 -5.57 4.18 -5.20
CA PHE A 32 -6.80 3.75 -5.89
C PHE A 32 -8.00 4.66 -5.58
N ASN A 33 -8.23 4.98 -4.31
CA ASN A 33 -9.35 5.84 -3.94
C ASN A 33 -9.20 7.25 -4.54
N THR A 34 -8.00 7.82 -4.50
CA THR A 34 -7.71 9.13 -5.10
C THR A 34 -7.93 9.11 -6.62
N SER A 35 -7.46 8.08 -7.32
CA SER A 35 -7.70 7.93 -8.76
C SER A 35 -9.20 7.84 -9.09
N THR A 36 -9.98 7.07 -8.32
CA THR A 36 -11.45 7.00 -8.54
C THR A 36 -12.15 8.33 -8.23
N HIS A 37 -11.69 9.07 -7.22
CA HIS A 37 -12.23 10.40 -6.91
C HIS A 37 -11.94 11.41 -8.03
N ASN A 38 -10.72 11.38 -8.58
CA ASN A 38 -10.36 12.21 -9.74
C ASN A 38 -11.18 11.84 -10.97
N ALA A 39 -11.39 10.54 -11.24
CA ALA A 39 -12.25 10.08 -12.32
C ALA A 39 -13.71 10.55 -12.15
N TRP A 40 -14.24 10.56 -10.93
CA TRP A 40 -15.56 11.12 -10.64
C TRP A 40 -15.61 12.64 -10.86
N CYS A 41 -14.57 13.37 -10.46
CA CYS A 41 -14.46 14.80 -10.75
C CYS A 41 -14.45 15.09 -12.25
N LEU A 42 -13.78 14.27 -13.05
CA LEU A 42 -13.83 14.35 -14.52
C LEU A 42 -15.21 13.99 -15.07
N TYR A 43 -15.84 12.93 -14.55
CA TYR A 43 -17.19 12.52 -14.93
C TYR A 43 -18.18 13.67 -14.77
N ARG A 44 -18.16 14.39 -13.64
CA ARG A 44 -19.03 15.55 -13.42
C ARG A 44 -18.86 16.68 -14.44
N LYS A 45 -17.72 16.77 -15.10
CA LYS A 45 -17.46 17.75 -16.18
C LYS A 45 -17.93 17.26 -17.55
N SER A 46 -18.19 15.96 -17.71
CA SER A 46 -18.61 15.36 -18.98
C SER A 46 -20.08 15.66 -19.31
N ALA A 47 -20.44 15.59 -20.61
CA ALA A 47 -21.83 15.72 -21.05
C ALA A 47 -22.74 14.62 -20.46
N ALA A 48 -22.20 13.41 -20.25
CA ALA A 48 -22.93 12.29 -19.66
C ALA A 48 -23.42 12.59 -18.23
N ALA A 49 -22.68 13.37 -17.45
CA ALA A 49 -23.11 13.78 -16.11
C ALA A 49 -24.25 14.81 -16.14
N ARG A 50 -24.43 15.57 -17.24
CA ARG A 50 -25.59 16.46 -17.41
C ARG A 50 -26.88 15.68 -17.58
N GLN A 51 -26.82 14.54 -18.29
CA GLN A 51 -27.97 13.65 -18.46
C GLN A 51 -28.27 12.86 -17.18
N ARG A 52 -27.23 12.36 -16.52
CA ARG A 52 -27.37 11.56 -15.30
C ARG A 52 -26.35 12.00 -14.26
N SER A 53 -26.74 12.92 -13.39
CA SER A 53 -25.89 13.28 -12.26
C SER A 53 -25.81 12.09 -11.29
N LEU A 54 -24.59 11.61 -11.02
CA LEU A 54 -24.33 10.54 -10.06
C LEU A 54 -23.54 11.10 -8.89
N ASP A 55 -24.02 10.83 -7.68
CA ASP A 55 -23.20 10.99 -6.47
C ASP A 55 -21.98 10.05 -6.53
N TYR A 56 -20.93 10.35 -5.76
CA TYR A 56 -19.67 9.60 -5.80
C TYR A 56 -19.90 8.10 -5.53
N LEU A 57 -20.79 7.76 -4.59
CA LEU A 57 -21.16 6.38 -4.33
C LEU A 57 -21.91 5.73 -5.51
N GLY A 58 -22.78 6.47 -6.19
CA GLY A 58 -23.49 6.01 -7.38
C GLY A 58 -22.53 5.74 -8.55
N PHE A 59 -21.55 6.62 -8.75
CA PHE A 59 -20.48 6.45 -9.73
C PHE A 59 -19.65 5.19 -9.45
N LEU A 60 -19.24 4.96 -8.20
CA LEU A 60 -18.52 3.75 -7.79
C LEU A 60 -19.34 2.48 -8.01
N ARG A 61 -20.65 2.50 -7.70
CA ARG A 61 -21.56 1.38 -7.98
C ARG A 61 -21.62 1.08 -9.47
N ASN A 62 -21.73 2.10 -10.31
CA ASN A 62 -21.77 1.93 -11.76
C ASN A 62 -20.48 1.28 -12.30
N ILE A 63 -19.30 1.78 -11.90
CA ILE A 63 -18.01 1.15 -12.27
C ILE A 63 -17.97 -0.31 -11.82
N ARG A 64 -18.41 -0.60 -10.60
CA ARG A 64 -18.39 -1.96 -10.07
C ARG A 64 -19.34 -2.87 -10.83
N LEU A 65 -20.55 -2.42 -11.13
CA LEU A 65 -21.53 -3.19 -11.89
C LEU A 65 -21.01 -3.45 -13.30
N HIS A 66 -20.51 -2.44 -14.01
CA HIS A 66 -19.91 -2.61 -15.32
C HIS A 66 -18.83 -3.70 -15.31
N ARG A 67 -17.94 -3.66 -14.31
CA ARG A 67 -16.88 -4.68 -14.19
C ARG A 67 -17.42 -6.07 -13.86
N ILE A 68 -18.43 -6.18 -13.00
CA ILE A 68 -19.07 -7.47 -12.69
C ILE A 68 -19.75 -8.03 -13.94
N TYR A 69 -20.49 -7.22 -14.69
CA TYR A 69 -21.15 -7.66 -15.92
C TYR A 69 -20.14 -8.19 -16.94
N SER A 70 -19.04 -7.47 -17.17
CA SER A 70 -17.97 -7.95 -18.06
C SER A 70 -17.43 -9.33 -17.65
N TYR A 71 -17.25 -9.60 -16.35
CA TYR A 71 -16.80 -10.92 -15.88
C TYR A 71 -17.88 -12.01 -15.96
N THR A 72 -19.15 -11.63 -15.80
CA THR A 72 -20.25 -12.59 -15.75
C THR A 72 -20.59 -13.09 -17.15
N ASP A 73 -20.50 -12.23 -18.17
CA ASP A 73 -20.72 -12.59 -19.57
C ASP A 73 -19.69 -13.60 -20.06
N ASP A 74 -18.40 -13.41 -19.73
CA ASP A 74 -17.34 -14.36 -20.07
C ASP A 74 -17.59 -15.72 -19.39
N SER A 75 -17.94 -15.73 -18.10
CA SER A 75 -18.20 -16.97 -17.35
C SER A 75 -19.43 -17.72 -17.86
N GLN A 76 -20.48 -17.03 -18.29
CA GLN A 76 -21.65 -17.63 -18.91
C GLN A 76 -21.29 -18.27 -20.26
N LEU A 77 -20.39 -17.63 -21.02
CA LEU A 77 -19.88 -18.18 -22.27
C LEU A 77 -19.14 -19.50 -22.04
N TYR A 78 -18.23 -19.56 -21.05
CA TYR A 78 -17.53 -20.80 -20.68
C TYR A 78 -18.50 -21.90 -20.25
N HIS A 79 -19.50 -21.58 -19.43
CA HIS A 79 -20.46 -22.57 -18.94
C HIS A 79 -21.36 -23.11 -20.04
N ARG A 80 -21.74 -22.27 -21.02
CA ARG A 80 -22.50 -22.68 -22.21
C ARG A 80 -21.65 -23.51 -23.17
N LEU A 81 -20.40 -23.14 -23.41
CA LEU A 81 -19.47 -23.89 -24.27
C LEU A 81 -19.15 -25.26 -23.67
N CYS A 82 -18.82 -25.33 -22.37
CA CYS A 82 -18.60 -26.60 -21.68
C CYS A 82 -19.87 -27.46 -21.63
N GLY A 83 -21.03 -26.85 -21.35
CA GLY A 83 -22.31 -27.56 -21.30
C GLY A 83 -22.74 -28.14 -22.66
N LEU A 84 -22.50 -27.41 -23.75
CA LEU A 84 -22.74 -27.90 -25.11
C LEU A 84 -21.78 -29.05 -25.43
N ALA A 85 -20.48 -28.89 -25.19
CA ALA A 85 -19.49 -29.94 -25.46
C ALA A 85 -19.81 -31.25 -24.71
N VAL A 86 -20.25 -31.18 -23.45
CA VAL A 86 -20.63 -32.35 -22.65
C VAL A 86 -21.89 -33.02 -23.21
N LYS A 87 -22.90 -32.25 -23.64
CA LYS A 87 -24.12 -32.79 -24.25
C LYS A 87 -23.84 -33.49 -25.58
N THR A 88 -23.00 -32.91 -26.43
CA THR A 88 -22.63 -33.53 -27.72
C THR A 88 -21.81 -34.81 -27.52
N LEU A 89 -20.98 -34.88 -26.48
CA LEU A 89 -20.22 -36.08 -26.13
C LEU A 89 -21.10 -37.19 -25.54
N ALA A 90 -22.08 -36.84 -24.71
CA ALA A 90 -23.02 -37.81 -24.13
C ALA A 90 -23.93 -38.47 -25.18
N GLN A 91 -24.23 -37.79 -26.28
CA GLN A 91 -25.09 -38.31 -27.34
C GLN A 91 -24.37 -39.26 -28.32
N ARG A 92 -23.04 -39.39 -28.22
CA ARG A 92 -22.19 -40.19 -29.12
C ARG A 92 -21.62 -41.47 -28.48
N SER A 93 -22.05 -41.83 -27.27
CA SER A 93 -21.43 -42.89 -26.44
C SER A 93 -21.74 -44.34 -26.87
N GLY A 94 -22.23 -44.58 -28.08
CA GLY A 94 -22.55 -45.92 -28.57
C GLY A 94 -21.37 -46.70 -29.13
N GLU A 95 -20.44 -46.05 -29.84
CA GLU A 95 -19.41 -46.77 -30.64
C GLU A 95 -18.01 -46.12 -30.65
N ALA A 96 -17.79 -45.06 -29.86
CA ALA A 96 -16.68 -44.13 -30.14
C ALA A 96 -15.75 -43.84 -28.94
N ALA A 97 -15.56 -44.80 -28.02
CA ALA A 97 -14.74 -44.60 -26.82
C ALA A 97 -13.30 -44.15 -27.11
N ASP A 98 -12.67 -44.72 -28.15
CA ASP A 98 -11.28 -44.40 -28.51
C ASP A 98 -11.15 -42.99 -29.11
N THR A 99 -12.17 -42.51 -29.81
CA THR A 99 -12.20 -41.12 -30.32
C THR A 99 -12.42 -40.09 -29.22
N ALA A 100 -13.16 -40.44 -28.16
CA ALA A 100 -13.38 -39.55 -27.03
C ALA A 100 -12.07 -39.32 -26.24
N ILE A 101 -11.26 -40.37 -26.05
CA ILE A 101 -9.96 -40.27 -25.38
C ILE A 101 -9.01 -39.35 -26.14
N THR A 102 -8.95 -39.46 -27.48
CA THR A 102 -8.10 -38.60 -28.32
C THR A 102 -8.55 -37.14 -28.31
N ILE A 103 -9.85 -36.86 -28.32
CA ILE A 103 -10.38 -35.49 -28.22
C ILE A 103 -10.06 -34.88 -26.85
N VAL A 104 -10.23 -35.64 -25.76
CA VAL A 104 -9.92 -35.16 -24.40
C VAL A 104 -8.42 -34.90 -24.25
N ALA A 105 -7.57 -35.78 -24.79
CA ALA A 105 -6.12 -35.58 -24.77
C ALA A 105 -5.70 -34.34 -25.57
N ALA A 106 -6.27 -34.12 -26.76
CA ALA A 106 -6.01 -32.93 -27.57
C ALA A 106 -6.48 -31.64 -26.87
N ALA A 107 -7.66 -31.67 -26.23
CA ALA A 107 -8.17 -30.54 -25.47
C ALA A 107 -7.27 -30.23 -24.25
N ALA A 108 -6.80 -31.25 -23.54
CA ALA A 108 -5.86 -31.08 -22.43
C ALA A 108 -4.54 -30.47 -22.91
N ALA A 109 -4.00 -30.93 -24.04
CA ALA A 109 -2.80 -30.35 -24.63
C ALA A 109 -2.99 -28.87 -24.99
N ALA A 110 -4.12 -28.51 -25.61
CA ALA A 110 -4.44 -27.11 -25.93
C ALA A 110 -4.51 -26.23 -24.68
N ILE A 111 -5.14 -26.72 -23.60
CA ILE A 111 -5.20 -26.00 -22.32
C ILE A 111 -3.79 -25.77 -21.75
N VAL A 112 -2.92 -26.78 -21.80
CA VAL A 112 -1.53 -26.64 -21.36
C VAL A 112 -0.80 -25.57 -22.17
N VAL A 113 -0.96 -25.54 -23.50
CA VAL A 113 -0.35 -24.48 -24.33
C VAL A 113 -0.86 -23.10 -23.95
N VAL A 114 -2.17 -22.92 -23.74
CA VAL A 114 -2.74 -21.64 -23.32
C VAL A 114 -2.18 -21.19 -21.97
N VAL A 115 -2.08 -22.09 -20.99
CA VAL A 115 -1.50 -21.79 -19.67
C VAL A 115 -0.02 -21.43 -19.80
N VAL A 116 0.74 -22.14 -20.63
CA VAL A 116 2.16 -21.81 -20.87
C VAL A 116 2.30 -20.42 -21.49
N VAL A 117 1.49 -20.08 -22.50
CA VAL A 117 1.50 -18.75 -23.13
C VAL A 117 1.16 -17.66 -22.11
N GLU A 118 0.13 -17.87 -21.27
CA GLU A 118 -0.24 -16.92 -20.21
C GLU A 118 0.90 -16.71 -19.21
N VAL A 119 1.56 -17.78 -18.77
CA VAL A 119 2.72 -17.71 -17.89
C VAL A 119 3.86 -16.94 -18.55
N VAL A 120 4.15 -17.18 -19.83
CA VAL A 120 5.18 -16.44 -20.59
C VAL A 120 4.84 -14.96 -20.65
N VAL A 121 3.60 -14.59 -20.95
CA VAL A 121 3.15 -13.18 -20.96
C VAL A 121 3.34 -12.54 -19.59
N VAL A 122 2.96 -13.22 -18.50
CA VAL A 122 3.17 -12.72 -17.14
C VAL A 122 4.66 -12.52 -16.83
N VAL A 123 5.52 -13.45 -17.24
CA VAL A 123 6.98 -13.33 -17.07
C VAL A 123 7.52 -12.13 -17.84
N VAL A 124 7.11 -11.93 -19.11
CA VAL A 124 7.51 -10.76 -19.92
C VAL A 124 7.09 -9.46 -19.25
N VAL A 125 5.85 -9.36 -18.77
CA VAL A 125 5.36 -8.17 -18.05
C VAL A 125 6.20 -7.90 -16.79
N VAL A 126 6.55 -8.93 -16.02
CA VAL A 126 7.41 -8.78 -14.84
C VAL A 126 8.80 -8.28 -15.23
N VAL A 127 9.40 -8.81 -16.29
CA VAL A 127 10.70 -8.36 -16.80
C VAL A 127 10.64 -6.88 -17.21
N VAL A 128 9.62 -6.46 -17.95
CA VAL A 128 9.43 -5.06 -18.35
C VAL A 128 9.32 -4.15 -17.12
N VAL A 129 8.54 -4.55 -16.10
CA VAL A 129 8.43 -3.78 -14.85
C VAL A 129 9.77 -3.66 -14.14
N VAL A 130 10.58 -4.73 -14.09
CA VAL A 130 11.93 -4.69 -13.51
C VAL A 130 12.83 -3.72 -14.28
N VAL A 131 12.83 -3.76 -15.60
CA VAL A 131 13.60 -2.84 -16.45
C VAL A 131 13.21 -1.38 -16.18
N VAL A 132 11.91 -1.08 -16.13
CA VAL A 132 11.42 0.27 -15.81
C VAL A 132 11.91 0.72 -14.43
N VAL A 133 11.87 -0.15 -13.42
CA VAL A 133 12.37 0.18 -12.08
C VAL A 133 13.88 0.45 -12.11
N VAL A 134 14.67 -0.32 -12.85
CA VAL A 134 16.11 -0.08 -13.00
C VAL A 134 16.37 1.27 -13.67
N VAL A 135 15.67 1.61 -14.74
CA VAL A 135 15.79 2.90 -15.42
C VAL A 135 15.47 4.06 -14.46
N VAL A 136 14.38 3.95 -13.69
CA VAL A 136 14.02 4.97 -12.69
C VAL A 136 15.12 5.14 -11.64
N VAL A 137 15.70 4.04 -11.15
CA VAL A 137 16.81 4.11 -10.18
C VAL A 137 18.04 4.77 -10.78
N VAL A 138 18.39 4.46 -12.04
CA VAL A 138 19.53 5.09 -12.74
C VAL A 138 19.30 6.60 -12.90
N VAL A 139 18.11 7.03 -13.31
CA VAL A 139 17.76 8.45 -13.43
C VAL A 139 17.91 9.17 -12.09
N VAL A 140 17.37 8.61 -11.00
CA VAL A 140 17.49 9.18 -9.65
C VAL A 140 18.96 9.30 -9.22
N VAL A 141 19.79 8.29 -9.49
CA VAL A 141 21.23 8.32 -9.15
C VAL A 141 21.97 9.39 -9.96
N ILE A 142 21.63 9.60 -11.23
CA ILE A 142 22.22 10.64 -12.07
C ILE A 142 21.84 12.03 -11.54
N GLU A 143 20.58 12.24 -11.16
CA GLU A 143 20.13 13.51 -10.57
C GLU A 143 20.83 13.81 -9.24
N GLU A 144 20.99 12.82 -8.36
CA GLU A 144 21.71 12.99 -7.09
C GLU A 144 23.19 13.36 -7.31
N LYS A 145 23.85 12.77 -8.32
CA LYS A 145 25.24 13.12 -8.66
C LYS A 145 25.38 14.52 -9.25
N LYS A 146 24.40 14.98 -10.05
CA LYS A 146 24.42 16.32 -10.65
C LYS A 146 24.39 17.43 -9.60
N ILE A 147 23.60 17.24 -8.54
CA ILE A 147 23.53 18.19 -7.40
C ILE A 147 24.85 18.25 -6.63
N HIS A 148 25.57 17.13 -6.51
CA HIS A 148 26.82 17.09 -5.77
C HIS A 148 27.99 17.72 -6.55
N LEU A 149 27.93 17.71 -7.89
CA LEU A 149 28.96 18.29 -8.75
C LEU A 149 28.86 19.82 -8.83
N THR A 150 27.64 20.39 -8.81
CA THR A 150 27.45 21.86 -8.85
C THR A 150 27.93 22.55 -7.58
N VAL A 151 27.86 21.88 -6.42
CA VAL A 151 28.27 22.48 -5.14
C VAL A 151 29.79 22.61 -5.00
N ILE A 152 30.59 21.94 -5.82
CA ILE A 152 32.07 21.97 -5.72
C ILE A 152 32.68 23.08 -6.58
N ILE A 153 31.92 23.68 -7.51
CA ILE A 153 32.48 24.66 -8.48
C ILE A 153 32.33 26.11 -8.01
N ASP A 154 31.52 26.39 -6.98
CA ASP A 154 31.23 27.77 -6.52
C ASP A 154 32.11 28.24 -5.34
N ASP A 155 33.21 27.55 -5.01
CA ASP A 155 34.04 27.84 -3.81
C ASP A 155 35.48 28.35 -4.10
N ASP A 156 35.82 28.73 -5.35
CA ASP A 156 37.20 29.08 -5.77
C ASP A 156 37.39 30.53 -6.32
N ASP A 157 36.58 31.53 -5.90
CA ASP A 157 36.62 32.90 -6.47
C ASP A 157 36.78 34.04 -5.43
N ASP A 158 37.49 33.84 -4.31
CA ASP A 158 37.74 34.91 -3.31
C ASP A 158 39.18 34.86 -2.74
N ASP A 159 40.21 35.15 -3.55
CA ASP A 159 41.54 35.58 -3.05
C ASP A 159 42.33 36.26 -4.20
N ASP A 160 42.10 37.55 -4.43
CA ASP A 160 43.08 38.47 -5.02
C ASP A 160 42.70 39.92 -4.64
N ASP A 161 43.06 40.27 -3.39
CA ASP A 161 43.36 41.64 -2.99
C ASP A 161 44.71 42.05 -3.63
N ASP A 162 44.77 43.20 -4.32
CA ASP A 162 45.76 44.26 -4.00
C ASP A 162 45.65 45.50 -4.92
N GLU A 163 45.46 46.65 -4.26
CA GLU A 163 45.96 48.01 -4.54
C GLU A 163 45.76 48.68 -5.93
N GLN A 164 45.07 49.84 -5.98
CA GLN A 164 45.70 51.17 -6.11
C GLN A 164 44.71 52.36 -6.32
N GLN A 165 44.92 53.39 -5.49
CA GLN A 165 44.93 54.84 -5.75
C GLN A 165 43.64 55.68 -5.94
N GLN A 166 43.40 56.48 -4.89
CA GLN A 166 42.97 57.89 -4.83
C GLN A 166 43.14 58.73 -6.13
N GLN A 167 42.12 59.55 -6.47
CA GLN A 167 42.19 61.03 -6.38
C GLN A 167 40.96 61.75 -6.99
N GLN A 168 40.49 62.77 -6.26
CA GLN A 168 39.83 64.04 -6.71
C GLN A 168 38.39 63.95 -7.29
N GLN A 169 37.45 64.87 -7.08
CA GLN A 169 37.39 66.17 -6.39
C GLN A 169 35.91 66.60 -6.25
N ASP A 170 35.59 67.22 -5.11
CA ASP A 170 34.68 68.34 -4.85
C ASP A 170 33.47 68.64 -5.77
N LYS A 171 32.27 68.62 -5.16
CA LYS A 171 31.37 69.79 -5.18
C LYS A 171 30.37 69.79 -4.00
N GLN A 172 30.50 70.82 -3.16
CA GLN A 172 29.51 71.33 -2.18
C GLN A 172 28.20 71.73 -2.90
N GLU A 173 27.00 71.68 -2.30
CA GLU A 173 26.46 72.58 -1.25
C GLU A 173 25.12 72.01 -0.67
N PRO A 174 24.42 72.65 0.31
CA PRO A 174 24.01 71.99 1.57
C PRO A 174 22.47 72.01 1.83
N GLU A 175 22.10 71.82 3.11
CA GLU A 175 20.77 71.93 3.76
C GLU A 175 19.94 70.62 3.73
N ASP A 176 19.50 70.01 4.83
CA ASP A 176 19.06 70.55 6.12
C ASP A 176 19.37 69.63 7.32
N GLU A 177 19.33 70.27 8.48
CA GLU A 177 19.57 69.77 9.83
C GLU A 177 18.56 68.73 10.36
N GLU A 178 18.95 68.15 11.50
CA GLU A 178 18.11 67.46 12.50
C GLU A 178 17.65 66.02 12.21
N GLU A 179 18.32 65.03 12.83
CA GLU A 179 17.75 64.46 14.06
C GLU A 179 18.75 63.63 14.87
N ASN A 180 18.79 63.99 16.13
CA ASN A 180 19.68 63.48 17.17
C ASN A 180 19.16 62.14 17.72
N ASN A 181 20.02 61.12 17.68
CA ASN A 181 20.36 60.32 18.86
C ASN A 181 19.21 59.61 19.62
N LYS A 182 18.66 58.54 19.02
CA LYS A 182 17.91 57.49 19.75
C LYS A 182 18.18 56.10 19.18
N ASN A 183 19.30 55.46 19.53
CA ASN A 183 19.46 54.05 19.16
C ASN A 183 20.23 53.17 20.14
N ASN A 184 19.99 53.31 21.46
CA ASN A 184 20.61 52.43 22.46
C ASN A 184 19.65 51.70 23.41
N ASN A 185 18.32 51.76 23.19
CA ASN A 185 17.33 51.06 24.03
C ASN A 185 16.69 49.81 23.39
N ASN A 186 17.01 49.45 22.15
CA ASN A 186 16.39 48.30 21.47
C ASN A 186 17.08 46.95 21.69
N ILE A 187 18.25 46.90 22.34
CA ILE A 187 19.00 45.66 22.52
C ILE A 187 18.50 44.84 23.73
N LYS A 188 17.90 45.47 24.76
CA LYS A 188 17.42 44.76 25.96
C LYS A 188 16.10 44.00 25.78
N ASN A 189 15.26 44.38 24.81
CA ASN A 189 13.95 43.72 24.58
C ASN A 189 14.04 42.42 23.76
N ASN A 190 15.16 42.18 23.05
CA ASN A 190 15.29 41.00 22.19
C ASN A 190 15.69 39.72 22.98
N ASN A 191 16.30 39.87 24.17
CA ASN A 191 16.71 38.74 25.00
C ASN A 191 15.54 38.03 25.71
N ASN A 192 14.44 38.73 26.00
CA ASN A 192 13.28 38.13 26.66
C ASN A 192 12.46 37.20 25.74
N ASN A 193 12.44 37.46 24.42
CA ASN A 193 11.75 36.60 23.45
C ASN A 193 12.47 35.28 23.16
N LYS A 194 13.81 35.29 23.16
CA LYS A 194 14.64 34.09 22.95
C LYS A 194 14.43 33.05 24.06
N ASN A 195 14.25 33.49 25.30
CA ASN A 195 13.94 32.63 26.45
C ASN A 195 12.54 31.97 26.36
N ARG A 196 11.54 32.67 25.82
CA ARG A 196 10.18 32.13 25.66
C ARG A 196 10.13 31.02 24.60
N TYR A 197 10.88 31.16 23.51
CA TYR A 197 10.96 30.13 22.46
C TYR A 197 11.67 28.86 22.94
N ASN A 198 12.80 29.00 23.65
CA ASN A 198 13.53 27.88 24.22
C ASN A 198 12.70 27.07 25.23
N ASN A 199 11.87 27.73 26.04
CA ASN A 199 10.95 27.07 26.95
C ASN A 199 9.81 26.33 26.23
N LYS A 200 9.28 26.87 25.12
CA LYS A 200 8.30 26.17 24.26
C LYS A 200 8.92 24.91 23.63
N ILE A 201 10.16 24.97 23.15
CA ILE A 201 10.88 23.80 22.60
C ILE A 201 11.11 22.74 23.69
N LYS A 202 11.60 23.13 24.87
CA LYS A 202 11.80 22.20 26.01
C LYS A 202 10.49 21.49 26.40
N LYS A 203 9.35 22.21 26.46
CA LYS A 203 8.01 21.63 26.70
C LYS A 203 7.58 20.67 25.58
N LYS A 204 7.77 21.02 24.30
CA LYS A 204 7.48 20.12 23.15
C LYS A 204 8.34 18.84 23.20
N LYS A 205 9.64 18.95 23.47
CA LYS A 205 10.57 17.80 23.63
C LYS A 205 10.12 16.88 24.79
N LYS A 206 9.76 17.44 25.96
CA LYS A 206 9.22 16.66 27.10
C LYS A 206 7.91 15.92 26.73
N LYS A 207 6.97 16.57 26.03
CA LYS A 207 5.70 15.96 25.57
C LYS A 207 5.95 14.81 24.56
N LYS A 208 6.88 14.98 23.61
CA LYS A 208 7.30 13.93 22.65
C LYS A 208 7.93 12.73 23.37
N LYS A 209 8.81 12.96 24.37
CA LYS A 209 9.42 11.90 25.21
C LYS A 209 8.37 11.13 26.02
N LYS A 210 7.37 11.81 26.62
CA LYS A 210 6.25 11.17 27.34
C LYS A 210 5.37 10.32 26.41
N LYS A 211 5.06 10.80 25.19
CA LYS A 211 4.31 10.04 24.17
C LYS A 211 5.07 8.79 23.70
N LYS A 212 6.40 8.89 23.47
CA LYS A 212 7.28 7.75 23.11
C LYS A 212 7.32 6.70 24.24
N LYS A 213 7.45 7.11 25.52
CA LYS A 213 7.38 6.21 26.69
C LYS A 213 6.02 5.49 26.79
N LYS A 214 4.89 6.20 26.60
CA LYS A 214 3.52 5.60 26.62
C LYS A 214 3.33 4.58 25.48
N LYS A 215 3.83 4.86 24.27
CA LYS A 215 3.79 3.92 23.12
C LYS A 215 4.64 2.67 23.37
N LYS A 216 5.85 2.80 23.95
CA LYS A 216 6.70 1.66 24.36
C LYS A 216 6.01 0.78 25.44
N LYS A 217 5.39 1.37 26.48
CA LYS A 217 4.63 0.63 27.50
C LYS A 217 3.43 -0.14 26.89
N LYS A 218 2.66 0.48 25.99
CA LYS A 218 1.55 -0.20 25.27
C LYS A 218 2.03 -1.38 24.41
N LYS A 219 3.16 -1.25 23.69
CA LYS A 219 3.76 -2.35 22.90
C LYS A 219 4.21 -3.52 23.81
N LYS A 220 4.87 -3.25 24.94
CA LYS A 220 5.26 -4.28 25.93
C LYS A 220 4.04 -5.03 26.49
N LYS A 221 2.95 -4.33 26.87
CA LYS A 221 1.70 -4.97 27.33
C LYS A 221 1.06 -5.87 26.25
N LYS A 222 1.03 -5.44 24.97
CA LYS A 222 0.52 -6.27 23.85
C LYS A 222 1.36 -7.53 23.62
N LYS A 223 2.70 -7.44 23.68
CA LYS A 223 3.60 -8.60 23.56
C LYS A 223 3.37 -9.62 24.70
N LYS A 224 3.24 -9.16 25.95
CA LYS A 224 2.92 -10.04 27.11
C LYS A 224 1.57 -10.76 26.92
N LYS A 225 0.50 -10.05 26.49
CA LYS A 225 -0.81 -10.68 26.21
C LYS A 225 -0.74 -11.74 25.11
N LYS A 226 0.01 -11.50 24.02
CA LYS A 226 0.22 -12.50 22.95
C LYS A 226 0.96 -13.74 23.44
N LYS A 227 2.03 -13.59 24.24
CA LYS A 227 2.75 -14.74 24.84
C LYS A 227 1.83 -15.58 25.74
N LYS A 228 1.00 -14.94 26.59
CA LYS A 228 0.01 -15.65 27.42
C LYS A 228 -1.02 -16.44 26.58
N LYS A 229 -1.53 -15.86 25.49
CA LYS A 229 -2.46 -16.56 24.58
C LYS A 229 -1.82 -17.76 23.87
N LYS A 230 -0.55 -17.65 23.45
CA LYS A 230 0.18 -18.79 22.85
C LYS A 230 0.38 -19.93 23.84
N LYS A 231 0.78 -19.64 25.09
CA LYS A 231 0.90 -20.66 26.15
C LYS A 231 -0.43 -21.39 26.42
N LYS A 232 -1.55 -20.66 26.49
CA LYS A 232 -2.88 -21.26 26.67
C LYS A 232 -3.27 -22.19 25.50
N LYS A 233 -2.97 -21.81 24.26
CA LYS A 233 -3.25 -22.65 23.08
C LYS A 233 -2.43 -23.94 23.09
N HIS A 234 -1.14 -23.87 23.41
CA HIS A 234 -0.30 -25.06 23.50
C HIS A 234 -0.79 -26.04 24.58
N ASN A 235 -1.21 -25.51 25.74
CA ASN A 235 -1.76 -26.35 26.80
C ASN A 235 -3.09 -27.02 26.40
N SER A 236 -3.97 -26.28 25.71
CA SER A 236 -5.24 -26.84 25.22
C SER A 236 -5.05 -27.93 24.18
N ASN A 237 -4.03 -27.82 23.32
CA ASN A 237 -3.73 -28.85 22.32
C ASN A 237 -3.17 -30.13 22.96
N ASN A 238 -2.30 -30.00 23.95
CA ASN A 238 -1.79 -31.16 24.70
C ASN A 238 -2.92 -31.93 25.40
N ILE A 239 -3.89 -31.23 26.01
CA ILE A 239 -5.05 -31.88 26.65
C ILE A 239 -5.91 -32.62 25.62
N LYS A 240 -6.16 -32.05 24.44
CA LYS A 240 -6.94 -32.71 23.38
C LYS A 240 -6.24 -33.97 22.84
N ASN A 241 -4.92 -33.92 22.66
CA ASN A 241 -4.15 -35.07 22.20
C ASN A 241 -4.20 -36.22 23.22
N ASN A 242 -4.06 -35.93 24.52
CA ASN A 242 -4.14 -36.96 25.56
C ASN A 242 -5.53 -37.61 25.63
N ASN A 243 -6.59 -36.84 25.46
CA ASN A 243 -7.95 -37.39 25.44
C ASN A 243 -8.19 -38.31 24.23
N ASN A 244 -7.66 -37.96 23.06
CA ASN A 244 -7.77 -38.82 21.86
C ASN A 244 -7.01 -40.13 22.02
N ILE A 245 -5.81 -40.11 22.62
CA ILE A 245 -5.03 -41.32 22.89
C ILE A 245 -5.80 -42.26 23.82
N ASN A 246 -6.36 -41.73 24.92
CA ASN A 246 -7.14 -42.52 25.87
C ASN A 246 -8.40 -43.14 25.24
N ASN A 247 -9.08 -42.42 24.33
CA ASN A 247 -10.24 -42.94 23.62
C ASN A 247 -9.87 -44.07 22.64
N ASN A 248 -8.73 -43.95 21.96
CA ASN A 248 -8.24 -45.01 21.05
C ASN A 248 -7.84 -46.27 21.83
N ILE A 249 -7.19 -46.14 22.99
CA ILE A 249 -6.84 -47.28 23.84
C ILE A 249 -8.11 -48.02 24.30
N LYS A 250 -9.13 -47.31 24.77
CA LYS A 250 -10.42 -47.92 25.15
C LYS A 250 -11.08 -48.67 23.99
N LYS A 251 -11.05 -48.09 22.78
CA LYS A 251 -11.67 -48.70 21.59
C LYS A 251 -10.94 -49.98 21.15
N ASN A 252 -9.62 -50.02 21.27
CA ASN A 252 -8.82 -51.22 20.97
C ASN A 252 -9.05 -52.34 21.99
N ASN A 253 -9.16 -52.01 23.28
CA ASN A 253 -9.47 -53.01 24.31
C ASN A 253 -10.84 -53.66 24.08
N ASN A 254 -11.87 -52.90 23.70
CA ASN A 254 -13.19 -53.47 23.37
C ASN A 254 -13.16 -54.38 22.14
N ARG A 255 -12.35 -54.05 21.11
CA ARG A 255 -12.21 -54.92 19.93
C ARG A 255 -11.56 -56.25 20.28
N ASN A 256 -10.55 -56.23 21.14
CA ASN A 256 -9.87 -57.45 21.57
C ASN A 256 -10.82 -58.35 22.38
N ASN A 257 -11.59 -57.77 23.31
CA ASN A 257 -12.59 -58.52 24.08
C ASN A 257 -13.66 -59.17 23.20
N ASN A 258 -14.18 -58.44 22.20
CA ASN A 258 -15.16 -59.00 21.27
C ASN A 258 -14.58 -60.11 20.38
N LYS A 259 -13.31 -59.99 19.98
CA LYS A 259 -12.63 -61.01 19.16
C LYS A 259 -12.42 -62.31 19.94
N THR A 260 -12.09 -62.23 21.23
CA THR A 260 -11.96 -63.41 22.09
C THR A 260 -13.30 -64.12 22.29
N MET A 261 -14.39 -63.37 22.47
CA MET A 261 -15.73 -63.95 22.63
C MET A 261 -16.21 -64.71 21.38
N MET A 262 -15.83 -64.26 20.18
CA MET A 262 -16.19 -64.91 18.91
C MET A 262 -15.38 -66.19 18.62
N MET A 263 -14.25 -66.42 19.31
CA MET A 263 -13.45 -67.65 19.17
C MET A 263 -13.87 -68.75 20.15
N MET A 264 -14.74 -68.44 21.12
CA MET A 264 -15.23 -69.40 22.12
C MET A 264 -16.64 -69.94 21.81
N MET A 265 -17.23 -69.53 20.68
CA MET A 265 -18.49 -70.04 20.14
C MET A 265 -18.21 -70.94 18.95
#